data_AF-A0A447QD57-F1
#
_entry.id   AF-A0A447QD57-F1
#
_cell.length_a   1.000
_cell.length_b   1.000
_cell.length_c   1.000
_cell.angle_alpha   90.00
_cell.angle_beta   90.00
_cell.angle_gamma   90.00
#
_symmetry.space_group_name_H-M   'P 1'
#
loop_
_entity.id
_entity.type
_entity.pdbx_description
1 polymer ?
#
loop_
_entity_poly.entity_id
_entity_poly.type
_entity_poly.pdbx_seq_one_letter_code
_entity_poly.pdbx_strand_id
1 'polypeptide(L)'
;MAHAEKNGATPWLAEYARLASVVWLDNDRFQMRNVRNFCYRSVGEPLPAWDDRSFRLSELTATDLVLSYWGGNAIAHVFLSFGFSNGEWLAISIETRRRQDQPWSALGGFWRNYPVIYVAADERDLIGVRSDVRRERVWLYGLTLTAEQRRLLLRDYLLRIEQVNAQPEWYHTLCNNCTTNILRHGRAVSPAVKYDWRLLLSGFADRYCYRMGLLDSRLPFAELRRRSRLMRPPEAVIDDDFSRTIRRGRSA
;
A
#
# COMPACT_ATOMS: atom_id res chain seq x y z
N MET A 1 -17.76 39.76 23.10
CA MET A 1 -16.53 38.94 23.22
C MET A 1 -16.98 37.51 23.51
N ALA A 2 -16.66 36.46 22.77
CA ALA A 2 -15.92 36.26 21.55
C ALA A 2 -16.62 35.12 20.77
N HIS A 3 -16.73 35.26 19.45
CA HIS A 3 -17.25 34.21 18.57
C HIS A 3 -16.28 33.03 18.56
N ALA A 4 -16.73 31.88 19.08
CA ALA A 4 -16.09 30.61 18.80
C ALA A 4 -16.52 30.15 17.39
N GLU A 5 -15.59 30.16 16.45
CA GLU A 5 -15.76 29.55 15.14
C GLU A 5 -16.01 28.04 15.31
N LYS A 6 -17.26 27.62 15.12
CA LYS A 6 -17.61 26.22 14.87
C LYS A 6 -17.12 25.84 13.47
N ASN A 7 -15.87 25.38 13.35
CA ASN A 7 -15.44 24.66 12.16
C ASN A 7 -16.09 23.27 12.15
N GLY A 8 -17.29 23.19 11.56
CA GLY A 8 -18.19 22.03 11.56
C GLY A 8 -17.81 20.90 10.59
N ALA A 9 -16.61 20.33 10.72
CA ALA A 9 -16.24 19.11 10.00
C ALA A 9 -16.08 17.94 10.97
N THR A 10 -16.76 16.82 10.70
CA THR A 10 -16.61 15.58 11.47
C THR A 10 -15.14 15.13 11.48
N PRO A 11 -14.58 14.70 12.64
CA PRO A 11 -13.20 14.25 12.71
C PRO A 11 -12.90 13.08 11.76
N TRP A 12 -11.65 12.99 11.32
CA TRP A 12 -11.12 11.81 10.63
C TRP A 12 -11.09 10.60 11.57
N LEU A 13 -11.17 9.39 11.01
CA LEU A 13 -10.80 8.18 11.77
C LEU A 13 -9.33 8.29 12.19
N ALA A 14 -8.98 7.69 13.34
CA ALA A 14 -7.63 7.79 13.91
C ALA A 14 -6.54 7.35 12.90
N GLU A 15 -6.81 6.29 12.13
CA GLU A 15 -5.95 5.77 11.07
C GLU A 15 -5.67 6.74 9.90
N TYR A 16 -6.44 7.84 9.82
CA TYR A 16 -6.35 8.88 8.79
C TYR A 16 -6.14 10.29 9.37
N ALA A 17 -5.83 10.38 10.66
CA ALA A 17 -5.66 11.65 11.37
C ALA A 17 -4.41 12.40 10.89
N ARG A 18 -3.32 11.68 10.59
CA ARG A 18 -2.06 12.23 10.07
C ARG A 18 -1.79 11.72 8.65
N LEU A 19 -1.39 12.61 7.77
CA LEU A 19 -0.96 12.27 6.41
C LEU A 19 0.54 12.02 6.39
N ALA A 20 0.96 10.99 5.65
CA ALA A 20 2.37 10.79 5.36
C ALA A 20 2.88 11.96 4.51
N SER A 21 4.09 12.46 4.77
CA SER A 21 4.73 13.48 3.94
C SER A 21 6.21 13.19 3.75
N VAL A 22 6.78 13.74 2.68
CA VAL A 22 8.17 13.49 2.28
C VAL A 22 8.98 14.76 2.50
N VAL A 23 10.17 14.62 3.07
CA VAL A 23 11.17 15.68 3.15
C VAL A 23 12.43 15.20 2.43
N TRP A 24 12.72 15.78 1.27
CA TRP A 24 13.94 15.47 0.52
C TRP A 24 15.15 16.12 1.17
N LEU A 25 16.17 15.31 1.50
CA LEU A 25 17.45 15.81 1.98
C LEU A 25 18.42 16.04 0.81
N ASP A 26 18.30 15.22 -0.23
CA ASP A 26 18.94 15.35 -1.54
C ASP A 26 18.26 14.41 -2.56
N ASN A 27 18.94 14.10 -3.67
CA ASN A 27 18.40 13.24 -4.74
C ASN A 27 18.28 11.74 -4.38
N ASP A 28 18.97 11.29 -3.34
CA ASP A 28 19.01 9.89 -2.88
C ASP A 28 18.36 9.71 -1.50
N ARG A 29 18.53 10.68 -0.61
CA ARG A 29 18.07 10.62 0.79
C ARG A 29 16.77 11.40 0.99
N PHE A 30 15.83 10.77 1.70
CA PHE A 30 14.56 11.39 2.09
C PHE A 30 14.14 10.93 3.49
N GLN A 31 13.41 11.80 4.19
CA GLN A 31 12.71 11.45 5.41
C GLN A 31 11.21 11.31 5.11
N MET A 32 10.64 10.15 5.45
CA MET A 32 9.20 9.95 5.48
C MET A 32 8.69 10.36 6.86
N ARG A 33 7.81 11.36 6.89
CA ARG A 33 7.14 11.83 8.11
C ARG A 33 5.81 11.12 8.29
N ASN A 34 5.43 10.89 9.54
CA ASN A 34 4.18 10.19 9.88
C ASN A 34 4.05 8.81 9.22
N VAL A 35 5.12 7.99 9.26
CA VAL A 35 5.03 6.57 8.93
C VAL A 35 4.12 5.91 9.97
N ARG A 36 3.00 5.34 9.52
CA ARG A 36 2.03 4.70 10.40
C ARG A 36 2.61 3.40 10.95
N ASN A 37 2.48 3.19 12.26
CA ASN A 37 3.01 2.02 12.93
C ASN A 37 2.02 1.52 14.00
N PHE A 38 0.76 1.39 13.60
CA PHE A 38 -0.31 1.00 14.51
C PHE A 38 -0.13 -0.44 14.97
N CYS A 39 -0.30 -0.65 16.27
CA CYS A 39 -0.43 -1.99 16.84
C CYS A 39 -1.91 -2.35 16.98
N TYR A 40 -2.22 -3.63 16.88
CA TYR A 40 -3.60 -4.11 16.94
C TYR A 40 -3.70 -5.23 17.99
N ARG A 41 -4.56 -5.04 18.99
CA ARG A 41 -4.86 -6.10 19.97
C ARG A 41 -5.94 -7.04 19.46
N SER A 42 -6.96 -6.46 18.81
CA SER A 42 -8.12 -7.17 18.27
C SER A 42 -8.72 -6.36 17.09
N VAL A 43 -9.73 -6.92 16.41
CA VAL A 43 -10.44 -6.20 15.34
C VAL A 43 -11.16 -4.99 15.93
N GLY A 44 -10.84 -3.80 15.43
CA GLY A 44 -11.51 -2.55 15.84
C GLY A 44 -10.84 -1.81 17.01
N GLU A 45 -9.75 -2.35 17.57
CA GLU A 45 -9.00 -1.73 18.66
C GLU A 45 -7.56 -1.38 18.23
N PRO A 46 -7.38 -0.39 17.32
CA PRO A 46 -6.05 0.08 16.96
C PRO A 46 -5.43 0.85 18.13
N LEU A 47 -4.12 0.70 18.31
CA LEU A 47 -3.27 1.57 19.11
C LEU A 47 -2.51 2.49 18.17
N PRO A 48 -2.96 3.75 17.98
CA PRO A 48 -2.36 4.66 17.01
C PRO A 48 -0.93 5.02 17.37
N ALA A 49 -0.03 4.87 16.41
CA ALA A 49 1.35 5.35 16.50
C ALA A 49 1.86 5.80 15.13
N TRP A 50 2.72 6.80 15.15
CA TRP A 50 3.43 7.30 13.98
C TRP A 50 4.86 7.60 14.37
N ASP A 51 5.78 7.31 13.46
CA ASP A 51 7.19 7.63 13.61
C ASP A 51 7.72 8.23 12.30
N ASP A 52 8.88 8.89 12.36
CA ASP A 52 9.54 9.45 11.19
C ASP A 52 10.77 8.61 10.85
N ARG A 53 10.88 8.18 9.60
CA ARG A 53 11.96 7.30 9.14
C ARG A 53 12.76 7.93 8.02
N SER A 54 14.07 7.68 8.00
CA SER A 54 14.97 8.17 6.96
C SER A 54 15.42 7.01 6.09
N PHE A 55 15.39 7.21 4.78
CA PHE A 55 15.70 6.18 3.80
C PHE A 55 16.62 6.72 2.71
N ARG A 56 17.29 5.78 2.01
CA ARG A 56 18.01 6.06 0.78
C ARG A 56 17.42 5.28 -0.39
N LEU A 57 17.17 5.93 -1.51
CA LEU A 57 16.74 5.24 -2.73
C LEU A 57 17.80 4.21 -3.18
N SER A 58 19.08 4.54 -3.00
CA SER A 58 20.21 3.67 -3.33
C SER A 58 20.20 2.34 -2.59
N GLU A 59 19.66 2.30 -1.37
CA GLU A 59 19.57 1.13 -0.48
C GLU A 59 18.34 0.25 -0.77
N LEU A 60 17.47 0.64 -1.71
CA LEU A 60 16.28 -0.14 -2.05
C LEU A 60 16.67 -1.45 -2.76
N THR A 61 16.39 -2.59 -2.13
CA THR A 61 16.78 -3.93 -2.60
C THR A 61 15.62 -4.75 -3.15
N ALA A 62 14.39 -4.48 -2.70
CA ALA A 62 13.22 -5.27 -3.07
C ALA A 62 11.96 -4.42 -3.21
N THR A 63 11.00 -4.94 -3.98
CA THR A 63 9.66 -4.39 -4.06
C THR A 63 8.66 -5.54 -4.15
N ASP A 64 7.70 -5.56 -3.23
CA ASP A 64 6.63 -6.53 -3.23
C ASP A 64 5.31 -5.87 -3.64
N LEU A 65 4.57 -6.57 -4.50
CA LEU A 65 3.16 -6.30 -4.79
C LEU A 65 2.29 -7.07 -3.79
N VAL A 66 1.44 -6.36 -3.05
CA VAL A 66 0.54 -6.93 -2.05
C VAL A 66 -0.90 -6.87 -2.56
N LEU A 67 -1.59 -8.01 -2.54
CA LEU A 67 -3.02 -8.11 -2.82
C LEU A 67 -3.74 -8.65 -1.59
N SER A 68 -4.70 -7.89 -1.05
CA SER A 68 -5.53 -8.32 0.06
C SER A 68 -6.99 -8.44 -0.34
N TYR A 69 -7.60 -9.60 -0.13
CA TYR A 69 -8.99 -9.86 -0.50
C TYR A 69 -9.84 -10.03 0.76
N TRP A 70 -10.74 -9.07 1.00
CA TRP A 70 -11.71 -9.10 2.10
C TRP A 70 -13.07 -9.70 1.70
N GLY A 71 -13.36 -9.85 0.40
CA GLY A 71 -14.61 -10.45 -0.09
C GLY A 71 -14.57 -10.79 -1.59
N GLY A 72 -14.93 -12.02 -1.95
CA GLY A 72 -14.87 -12.51 -3.33
C GLY A 72 -13.46 -12.50 -3.94
N ASN A 73 -13.34 -12.80 -5.24
CA ASN A 73 -12.05 -12.81 -5.96
C ASN A 73 -11.88 -11.64 -6.96
N ALA A 74 -12.92 -10.83 -7.16
CA ALA A 74 -12.94 -9.79 -8.19
C ALA A 74 -12.30 -8.47 -7.74
N ILE A 75 -12.31 -8.18 -6.43
CA ILE A 75 -11.81 -6.94 -5.86
C ILE A 75 -10.77 -7.29 -4.77
N ALA A 76 -9.56 -6.77 -4.95
CA ALA A 76 -8.50 -6.79 -3.96
C ALA A 76 -8.08 -5.36 -3.59
N HIS A 77 -7.59 -5.18 -2.37
CA HIS A 77 -6.79 -4.03 -2.03
C HIS A 77 -5.39 -4.27 -2.57
N VAL A 78 -4.87 -3.35 -3.37
CA VAL A 78 -3.55 -3.50 -3.99
C VAL A 78 -2.65 -2.38 -3.49
N PHE A 79 -1.45 -2.73 -3.07
CA PHE A 79 -0.45 -1.77 -2.61
C PHE A 79 0.96 -2.35 -2.75
N LEU A 80 1.98 -1.52 -2.53
CA LEU A 80 3.38 -1.94 -2.65
C LEU A 80 4.09 -1.89 -1.30
N SER A 81 5.09 -2.74 -1.14
CA SER A 81 6.03 -2.69 -0.03
C SER A 81 7.46 -2.65 -0.55
N PHE A 82 8.26 -1.72 -0.03
CA PHE A 82 9.61 -1.40 -0.49
C PHE A 82 10.61 -1.84 0.56
N GLY A 83 11.50 -2.76 0.20
CA GLY A 83 12.48 -3.35 1.12
C GLY A 83 13.87 -2.75 0.93
N PHE A 84 14.51 -2.39 2.03
CA PHE A 84 15.82 -1.75 2.05
C PHE A 84 16.91 -2.71 2.51
N SER A 85 18.16 -2.42 2.16
CA SER A 85 19.33 -3.26 2.47
C SER A 85 19.60 -3.43 3.97
N ASN A 86 19.09 -2.51 4.81
CA ASN A 86 19.18 -2.57 6.26
C ASN A 86 18.10 -3.47 6.91
N GLY A 87 17.22 -4.08 6.11
CA GLY A 87 16.14 -4.95 6.57
C GLY A 87 14.82 -4.23 6.86
N GLU A 88 14.77 -2.90 6.79
CA GLU A 88 13.53 -2.15 6.93
C GLU A 88 12.63 -2.29 5.69
N TRP A 89 11.32 -2.17 5.91
CA TRP A 89 10.31 -2.19 4.85
C TRP A 89 9.35 -1.01 5.02
N LEU A 90 9.03 -0.38 3.90
CA LEU A 90 8.06 0.72 3.81
C LEU A 90 6.89 0.28 2.93
N ALA A 91 5.74 0.00 3.54
CA ALA A 91 4.50 -0.26 2.83
C ALA A 91 3.80 1.05 2.47
N ILE A 92 3.38 1.21 1.20
CA ILE A 92 2.66 2.39 0.74
C ILE A 92 1.36 1.97 0.08
N SER A 93 0.25 2.38 0.70
CA SER A 93 -1.13 2.06 0.31
C SER A 93 -1.85 3.31 -0.13
N ILE A 94 -2.58 3.22 -1.26
CA ILE A 94 -3.44 4.29 -1.75
C ILE A 94 -4.84 4.05 -1.18
N GLU A 95 -5.30 4.93 -0.32
CA GLU A 95 -6.55 4.75 0.43
C GLU A 95 -7.46 5.96 0.29
N THR A 96 -8.71 5.78 0.70
CA THR A 96 -9.65 6.86 0.88
C THR A 96 -9.57 7.41 2.30
N ARG A 97 -9.45 8.73 2.44
CA ARG A 97 -9.48 9.39 3.75
C ARG A 97 -10.92 9.40 4.26
N ARG A 98 -11.17 8.77 5.42
CA ARG A 98 -12.53 8.60 5.96
C ARG A 98 -12.78 9.36 7.25
N ARG A 99 -13.94 10.01 7.33
CA ARG A 99 -14.46 10.62 8.56
C ARG A 99 -15.20 9.59 9.42
N GLN A 100 -15.32 9.86 10.72
CA GLN A 100 -15.97 8.97 11.69
C GLN A 100 -17.43 8.66 11.33
N ASP A 101 -18.13 9.59 10.68
CA ASP A 101 -19.53 9.50 10.28
C ASP A 101 -19.76 8.92 8.87
N GLN A 102 -18.70 8.51 8.17
CA GLN A 102 -18.81 8.06 6.78
C GLN A 102 -18.85 6.53 6.63
N PRO A 103 -20.02 5.94 6.26
CA PRO A 103 -20.08 4.53 5.92
C PRO A 103 -19.26 4.27 4.66
N TRP A 104 -18.46 3.21 4.67
CA TRP A 104 -17.64 2.82 3.52
C TRP A 104 -18.37 1.81 2.64
N SER A 105 -18.17 1.91 1.32
CA SER A 105 -18.66 0.94 0.35
C SER A 105 -17.66 0.81 -0.79
N ALA A 106 -17.23 -0.42 -1.06
CA ALA A 106 -16.34 -0.75 -2.19
C ALA A 106 -16.94 -0.36 -3.55
N LEU A 107 -18.27 -0.47 -3.70
CA LEU A 107 -19.00 -0.14 -4.93
C LEU A 107 -19.61 1.28 -4.90
N GLY A 108 -19.74 1.87 -3.71
CA GLY A 108 -20.33 3.20 -3.49
C GLY A 108 -19.45 4.37 -3.96
N GLY A 109 -18.23 4.11 -4.44
CA GLY A 109 -17.32 5.11 -5.01
C GLY A 109 -17.81 5.77 -6.32
N PHE A 110 -18.96 5.36 -6.86
CA PHE A 110 -19.64 6.10 -7.94
C PHE A 110 -20.30 7.40 -7.46
N TRP A 111 -20.64 7.50 -6.17
CA TRP A 111 -21.50 8.58 -5.65
C TRP A 111 -20.95 9.32 -4.43
N ARG A 112 -19.77 8.93 -3.90
CA ARG A 112 -19.16 9.55 -2.70
C ARG A 112 -17.72 10.00 -2.98
N ASN A 113 -17.49 11.30 -2.84
CA ASN A 113 -16.19 11.94 -2.94
C ASN A 113 -15.38 11.70 -1.65
N TYR A 114 -14.48 10.71 -1.67
CA TYR A 114 -13.48 10.54 -0.61
C TYR A 114 -12.15 11.14 -1.05
N PRO A 115 -11.41 11.92 -0.24
CA PRO A 115 -10.06 12.32 -0.60
C PRO A 115 -9.17 11.08 -0.77
N VAL A 116 -8.37 11.04 -1.82
CA VAL A 116 -7.32 10.03 -1.97
C VAL A 116 -6.15 10.43 -1.08
N ILE A 117 -5.61 9.46 -0.35
CA ILE A 117 -4.40 9.63 0.45
C ILE A 117 -3.45 8.46 0.20
N TYR A 118 -2.19 8.70 0.53
CA TYR A 118 -1.16 7.67 0.56
C TYR A 118 -0.82 7.42 2.03
N VAL A 119 -1.07 6.20 2.48
CA VAL A 119 -0.67 5.72 3.79
C VAL A 119 0.69 5.06 3.62
N ALA A 120 1.73 5.69 4.14
CA ALA A 120 3.04 5.07 4.34
C ALA A 120 3.07 4.44 5.74
N ALA A 121 3.46 3.18 5.85
CA ALA A 121 3.42 2.46 7.11
C ALA A 121 4.47 1.34 7.21
N ASP A 122 4.66 0.89 8.44
CA ASP A 122 5.29 -0.38 8.74
C ASP A 122 4.46 -1.55 8.19
N GLU A 123 5.11 -2.64 7.78
CA GLU A 123 4.38 -3.82 7.30
C GLU A 123 3.54 -4.48 8.40
N ARG A 124 3.95 -4.38 9.67
CA ARG A 124 3.18 -4.85 10.82
C ARG A 124 1.80 -4.21 10.89
N ASP A 125 1.75 -2.91 10.60
CA ASP A 125 0.52 -2.14 10.55
C ASP A 125 -0.29 -2.53 9.31
N LEU A 126 0.31 -2.43 8.12
CA LEU A 126 -0.45 -2.45 6.87
C LEU A 126 -0.74 -3.87 6.36
N ILE A 127 0.21 -4.79 6.47
CA ILE A 127 0.04 -6.19 6.08
C ILE A 127 -0.47 -6.99 7.28
N GLY A 128 0.10 -6.79 8.47
CA GLY A 128 -0.24 -7.56 9.67
C GLY A 128 -1.70 -7.44 10.09
N VAL A 129 -2.28 -6.23 10.04
CA VAL A 129 -3.72 -6.07 10.30
C VAL A 129 -4.59 -6.88 9.34
N ARG A 130 -4.16 -7.03 8.08
CA ARG A 130 -4.91 -7.75 7.06
C ARG A 130 -4.73 -9.26 7.21
N SER A 131 -3.50 -9.74 7.43
CA SER A 131 -3.22 -11.18 7.54
C SER A 131 -3.65 -11.80 8.89
N ASP A 132 -3.38 -11.12 10.01
CA ASP A 132 -3.47 -11.75 11.34
C ASP A 132 -4.67 -11.27 12.15
N VAL A 133 -5.05 -10.00 12.00
CA VAL A 133 -6.17 -9.41 12.76
C VAL A 133 -7.48 -9.62 12.03
N ARG A 134 -7.57 -9.17 10.77
CA ARG A 134 -8.78 -9.28 9.93
C ARG A 134 -8.93 -10.62 9.21
N ARG A 135 -7.86 -11.42 9.18
CA ARG A 135 -7.80 -12.73 8.50
C ARG A 135 -8.23 -12.66 7.03
N GLU A 136 -7.87 -11.56 6.36
CA GLU A 136 -8.03 -11.40 4.93
C GLU A 136 -7.12 -12.38 4.17
N ARG A 137 -7.48 -12.73 2.94
CA ARG A 137 -6.61 -13.55 2.11
C ARG A 137 -5.58 -12.63 1.45
N VAL A 138 -4.32 -12.75 1.86
CA VAL A 138 -3.22 -11.90 1.39
C VAL A 138 -2.30 -12.69 0.46
N TRP A 139 -1.91 -12.06 -0.65
CA TRP A 139 -0.84 -12.50 -1.52
C TRP A 139 0.26 -11.44 -1.53
N LEU A 140 1.50 -11.89 -1.53
CA LEU A 140 2.65 -11.03 -1.55
C LEU A 140 3.63 -11.55 -2.60
N TYR A 141 3.81 -10.78 -3.66
CA TYR A 141 4.58 -11.14 -4.85
C TYR A 141 5.84 -10.28 -4.94
N GLY A 142 7.02 -10.90 -4.99
CA GLY A 142 8.25 -10.17 -5.31
C GLY A 142 8.22 -9.72 -6.78
N LEU A 143 8.40 -8.41 -7.01
CA LEU A 143 8.48 -7.86 -8.36
C LEU A 143 9.89 -8.04 -8.92
N THR A 144 9.97 -8.53 -10.15
CA THR A 144 11.20 -8.65 -10.92
C THR A 144 11.54 -7.31 -11.56
N LEU A 145 12.19 -6.43 -10.80
CA LEU A 145 12.58 -5.08 -11.22
C LEU A 145 14.08 -4.86 -11.10
N THR A 146 14.68 -4.15 -12.06
CA THR A 146 16.07 -3.67 -11.94
C THR A 146 16.21 -2.69 -10.76
N ALA A 147 17.43 -2.47 -10.28
CA ALA A 147 17.68 -1.50 -9.20
C ALA A 147 17.20 -0.08 -9.57
N GLU A 148 17.43 0.31 -10.82
CA GLU A 148 16.96 1.59 -11.35
C GLU A 148 15.43 1.67 -11.36
N GLN A 149 14.76 0.62 -11.85
CA GLN A 149 13.30 0.56 -11.88
C GLN A 149 12.67 0.67 -10.49
N ARG A 150 13.24 -0.03 -9.50
CA ARG A 150 12.79 0.06 -8.10
C ARG A 150 12.90 1.49 -7.57
N ARG A 151 14.03 2.16 -7.81
CA ARG A 151 14.26 3.56 -7.38
C ARG A 151 13.29 4.53 -8.03
N LEU A 152 13.08 4.39 -9.34
CA LEU A 152 12.11 5.19 -10.09
C LEU A 152 10.69 4.99 -9.54
N LEU A 153 10.31 3.75 -9.24
CA LEU A 153 8.99 3.43 -8.71
C LEU A 153 8.75 4.09 -7.36
N LEU A 154 9.67 3.92 -6.40
CA LEU A 154 9.55 4.53 -5.09
C LEU A 154 9.55 6.06 -5.18
N ARG A 155 10.46 6.65 -5.98
CA ARG A 155 10.50 8.10 -6.18
C ARG A 155 9.18 8.64 -6.73
N ASP A 156 8.56 7.95 -7.69
CA ASP A 156 7.28 8.35 -8.25
C ASP A 156 6.14 8.29 -7.21
N TYR A 157 6.15 7.30 -6.30
CA TYR A 157 5.25 7.27 -5.15
C TYR A 157 5.48 8.46 -4.20
N LEU A 158 6.73 8.79 -3.90
CA LEU A 158 7.09 9.89 -3.00
C LEU A 158 6.65 11.26 -3.56
N LEU A 159 6.96 11.53 -4.83
CA LEU A 159 6.50 12.75 -5.52
C LEU A 159 4.98 12.85 -5.55
N ARG A 160 4.31 11.69 -5.69
CA ARG A 160 2.85 11.65 -5.69
C ARG A 160 2.23 11.93 -4.33
N ILE A 161 2.87 11.49 -3.25
CA ILE A 161 2.50 11.88 -1.88
C ILE A 161 2.56 13.41 -1.73
N GLU A 162 3.63 14.04 -2.19
CA GLU A 162 3.79 15.50 -2.15
C GLU A 162 2.68 16.21 -2.94
N GLN A 163 2.41 15.74 -4.17
CA GLN A 163 1.39 16.32 -5.03
C GLN A 163 -0.01 16.24 -4.41
N VAL A 164 -0.43 15.07 -3.91
CA VAL A 164 -1.77 14.86 -3.32
C VAL A 164 -1.93 15.66 -2.03
N ASN A 165 -0.87 15.80 -1.24
CA ASN A 165 -0.91 16.62 -0.03
C ASN A 165 -1.01 18.11 -0.33
N ALA A 166 -0.35 18.59 -1.40
CA ALA A 166 -0.42 19.98 -1.83
C ALA A 166 -1.75 20.32 -2.51
N GLN A 167 -2.29 19.39 -3.31
CA GLN A 167 -3.55 19.53 -4.03
C GLN A 167 -4.40 18.27 -3.83
N PRO A 168 -5.31 18.26 -2.82
CA PRO A 168 -6.14 17.11 -2.52
C PRO A 168 -6.99 16.68 -3.72
N GLU A 169 -6.87 15.41 -4.07
CA GLU A 169 -7.66 14.79 -5.12
C GLU A 169 -8.73 13.87 -4.56
N TRP A 170 -9.79 13.65 -5.35
CA TRP A 170 -10.94 12.85 -4.94
C TRP A 170 -10.93 11.48 -5.62
N TYR A 171 -11.35 10.46 -4.86
CA TYR A 171 -11.41 9.08 -5.28
C TYR A 171 -12.46 8.92 -6.37
N HIS A 172 -12.07 8.26 -7.45
CA HIS A 172 -12.97 7.86 -8.52
C HIS A 172 -12.71 6.39 -8.85
N THR A 173 -13.75 5.56 -8.72
CA THR A 173 -13.68 4.11 -8.94
C THR A 173 -13.09 3.72 -10.29
N LEU A 174 -13.22 4.55 -11.33
CA LEU A 174 -12.70 4.27 -12.67
C LEU A 174 -11.34 4.89 -13.00
N CYS A 175 -11.02 6.04 -12.39
CA CYS A 175 -9.88 6.86 -12.83
C CYS A 175 -8.84 7.09 -11.73
N ASN A 176 -9.26 7.18 -10.46
CA ASN A 176 -8.40 7.55 -9.33
C ASN A 176 -8.65 6.61 -8.14
N ASN A 177 -8.24 5.35 -8.29
CA ASN A 177 -8.31 4.32 -7.27
C ASN A 177 -6.92 3.71 -7.01
N CYS A 178 -6.80 2.78 -6.06
CA CYS A 178 -5.52 2.16 -5.74
C CYS A 178 -4.87 1.47 -6.95
N THR A 179 -5.66 0.82 -7.81
CA THR A 179 -5.16 0.08 -8.96
C THR A 179 -4.77 0.99 -10.14
N THR A 180 -5.56 2.02 -10.45
CA THR A 180 -5.21 2.97 -11.53
C THR A 180 -3.99 3.81 -11.18
N ASN A 181 -3.85 4.19 -9.90
CA ASN A 181 -2.65 4.87 -9.42
C ASN A 181 -1.41 3.95 -9.46
N ILE A 182 -1.52 2.68 -9.03
CA ILE A 182 -0.43 1.69 -9.17
C ILE A 182 0.00 1.52 -10.63
N LEU A 183 -0.93 1.51 -11.58
CA LEU A 183 -0.58 1.43 -13.01
C LEU A 183 0.11 2.67 -13.54
N ARG A 184 -0.32 3.85 -13.09
CA ARG A 184 0.39 5.10 -13.42
C ARG A 184 1.84 5.03 -12.95
N HIS A 185 2.04 4.54 -11.72
CA HIS A 185 3.38 4.32 -11.17
C HIS A 185 4.18 3.27 -11.94
N GLY A 186 3.57 2.13 -12.29
CA GLY A 186 4.21 1.09 -13.10
C GLY A 186 4.65 1.58 -14.49
N ARG A 187 3.90 2.50 -15.11
CA ARG A 187 4.24 3.10 -16.40
C ARG A 187 5.43 4.04 -16.36
N ALA A 188 5.60 4.77 -15.26
CA ALA A 188 6.78 5.62 -15.08
C ALA A 188 8.08 4.79 -15.09
N VAL A 189 7.97 3.48 -14.86
CA VAL A 189 9.09 2.57 -14.60
C VAL A 189 9.31 1.55 -15.72
N SER A 190 8.24 1.17 -16.43
CA SER A 190 8.33 0.21 -17.54
C SER A 190 7.37 0.57 -18.68
N PRO A 191 7.90 0.79 -19.91
CA PRO A 191 7.09 0.98 -21.11
C PRO A 191 6.18 -0.21 -21.43
N ALA A 192 6.45 -1.39 -20.84
CA ALA A 192 5.64 -2.58 -21.03
C ALA A 192 4.25 -2.49 -20.35
N VAL A 193 4.07 -1.61 -19.36
CA VAL A 193 2.82 -1.48 -18.58
C VAL A 193 1.74 -0.74 -19.40
N LYS A 194 0.97 -1.48 -20.20
CA LYS A 194 -0.16 -0.93 -21.00
C LYS A 194 -1.47 -0.83 -20.21
N TYR A 195 -2.36 0.09 -20.58
CA TYR A 195 -3.70 0.16 -19.97
C TYR A 195 -4.48 -1.13 -20.23
N ASP A 196 -5.00 -1.77 -19.19
CA ASP A 196 -5.97 -2.87 -19.34
C ASP A 196 -7.16 -2.56 -18.42
N TRP A 197 -8.35 -2.37 -19.01
CA TRP A 197 -9.58 -2.06 -18.27
C TRP A 197 -9.91 -3.13 -17.22
N ARG A 198 -9.39 -4.37 -17.37
CA ARG A 198 -9.52 -5.44 -16.37
C ARG A 198 -8.83 -5.13 -15.05
N LEU A 199 -8.01 -4.09 -14.98
CA LEU A 199 -7.42 -3.58 -13.73
C LEU A 199 -8.40 -2.71 -12.92
N LEU A 200 -9.59 -2.41 -13.46
CA LEU A 200 -10.72 -1.99 -12.64
C LEU A 200 -11.20 -3.12 -11.72
N LEU A 201 -10.89 -4.37 -12.08
CA LEU A 201 -11.00 -5.54 -11.21
C LEU A 201 -9.62 -5.80 -10.58
N SER A 202 -9.31 -5.01 -9.56
CA SER A 202 -8.05 -5.05 -8.82
C SER A 202 -7.63 -6.46 -8.38
N GLY A 203 -8.59 -7.38 -8.25
CA GLY A 203 -8.34 -8.80 -7.99
C GLY A 203 -7.55 -9.57 -9.06
N PHE A 204 -7.27 -8.97 -10.23
CA PHE A 204 -6.46 -9.57 -11.30
C PHE A 204 -5.11 -8.85 -11.53
N ALA A 205 -4.71 -7.94 -10.64
CA ALA A 205 -3.46 -7.19 -10.77
C ALA A 205 -2.23 -8.13 -10.83
N ASP A 206 -2.24 -9.22 -10.07
CA ASP A 206 -1.19 -10.25 -10.10
C ASP A 206 -1.03 -10.91 -11.48
N ARG A 207 -2.14 -11.30 -12.10
CA ARG A 207 -2.15 -11.90 -13.44
C ARG A 207 -1.69 -10.93 -14.52
N TYR A 208 -2.02 -9.65 -14.36
CA TYR A 208 -1.53 -8.60 -15.25
C TYR A 208 -0.01 -8.43 -15.10
N CYS A 209 0.51 -8.29 -13.88
CA CYS A 209 1.95 -8.19 -13.62
C CYS A 209 2.71 -9.40 -14.15
N TYR A 210 2.16 -10.62 -13.99
CA TYR A 210 2.73 -11.84 -14.57
C TYR A 210 2.83 -11.77 -16.10
N ARG A 211 1.76 -11.35 -16.79
CA ARG A 211 1.76 -11.21 -18.26
C ARG A 211 2.75 -10.15 -18.76
N MET A 212 3.02 -9.13 -17.96
CA MET A 212 3.98 -8.06 -18.28
C MET A 212 5.42 -8.42 -17.91
N GLY A 213 5.68 -9.63 -17.41
CA GLY A 213 7.02 -10.07 -17.02
C GLY A 213 7.55 -9.43 -15.73
N LEU A 214 6.65 -8.83 -14.92
CA LEU A 214 7.00 -8.19 -13.66
C LEU A 214 7.04 -9.16 -12.48
N LEU A 215 6.61 -10.41 -12.68
CA LEU A 215 6.65 -11.48 -11.69
C LEU A 215 7.47 -12.65 -12.22
N ASP A 216 7.93 -13.53 -11.33
CA ASP A 216 8.67 -14.74 -11.70
C ASP A 216 7.85 -15.63 -12.65
N SER A 217 8.28 -15.69 -13.91
CA SER A 217 7.66 -16.46 -14.98
C SER A 217 8.29 -17.84 -15.18
N ARG A 218 9.26 -18.25 -14.35
CA ARG A 218 9.83 -19.61 -14.36
C ARG A 218 8.82 -20.66 -13.91
N LEU A 219 7.82 -20.26 -13.12
CA LEU A 219 6.73 -21.11 -12.64
C LEU A 219 5.43 -20.76 -13.37
N PRO A 220 4.57 -21.75 -13.70
CA PRO A 220 3.22 -21.47 -14.16
C PRO A 220 2.48 -20.55 -13.17
N PHE A 221 1.70 -19.59 -13.66
CA PHE A 221 1.04 -18.58 -12.82
C PHE A 221 0.25 -19.18 -11.63
N ALA A 222 -0.43 -20.31 -11.83
CA ALA A 222 -1.18 -20.99 -10.77
C ALA A 222 -0.26 -21.46 -9.61
N GLU A 223 0.94 -21.94 -9.94
CA GLU A 223 1.97 -22.34 -8.99
C GLU A 223 2.53 -21.12 -8.24
N LEU A 224 2.91 -20.07 -8.98
CA LEU A 224 3.37 -18.81 -8.41
C LEU A 224 2.34 -18.25 -7.42
N ARG A 225 1.08 -18.15 -7.84
CA ARG A 225 -0.02 -17.65 -7.00
C ARG A 225 -0.24 -18.50 -5.76
N ARG A 226 -0.02 -19.81 -5.82
CA ARG A 226 -0.09 -20.67 -4.63
C ARG A 226 1.04 -20.37 -3.66
N ARG A 227 2.27 -20.21 -4.15
CA ARG A 227 3.47 -19.91 -3.34
C ARG A 227 3.49 -18.49 -2.77
N SER A 228 2.90 -17.54 -3.48
CA SER A 228 2.80 -16.14 -3.03
C SER A 228 1.68 -15.91 -2.03
N ARG A 229 0.84 -16.91 -1.73
CA ARG A 229 -0.21 -16.78 -0.72
C ARG A 229 0.44 -16.72 0.66
N LEU A 230 0.19 -15.62 1.37
CA LEU A 230 0.60 -15.48 2.76
C LEU A 230 -0.32 -16.36 3.63
N MET A 231 0.26 -17.41 4.21
CA MET A 231 -0.40 -18.27 5.19
C MET A 231 0.32 -18.10 6.52
N ARG A 232 -0.38 -17.52 7.50
CA ARG A 232 0.12 -17.40 8.88
C ARG A 232 -0.72 -18.28 9.80
N PRO A 233 -0.09 -18.99 10.76
CA PRO A 233 -0.84 -19.80 11.72
C PRO A 233 -1.78 -18.93 12.57
N PRO A 234 -2.85 -19.51 13.15
CA PRO A 234 -3.76 -18.78 14.04
C PRO A 234 -3.04 -18.09 15.20
N GLU A 235 -1.95 -18.67 15.69
CA GLU A 235 -1.17 -18.24 16.85
C GLU A 235 -0.02 -17.28 16.48
N ALA A 236 0.09 -16.91 15.19
CA ALA A 236 1.15 -16.00 14.75
C ALA A 236 1.03 -14.64 15.43
N VAL A 237 2.17 -14.10 15.87
CA VAL A 237 2.27 -12.77 16.46
C VAL A 237 2.79 -11.79 15.42
N ILE A 238 2.34 -10.53 15.52
CA ILE A 238 2.93 -9.41 14.78
C ILE A 238 4.05 -8.86 15.66
N ASP A 239 5.29 -9.24 15.36
CA ASP A 239 6.50 -8.87 16.10
C ASP A 239 7.52 -8.17 15.19
N ASP A 240 8.70 -7.84 15.72
CA ASP A 240 9.78 -7.18 14.96
C ASP A 240 10.31 -8.02 13.79
N ASP A 241 10.07 -9.34 13.80
CA ASP A 241 10.45 -10.25 12.74
C ASP A 241 9.38 -10.39 11.65
N PHE A 242 8.24 -9.71 11.77
CA PHE A 242 7.09 -9.82 10.88
C PHE A 242 7.48 -9.77 9.39
N SER A 243 8.19 -8.72 8.97
CA SER A 243 8.62 -8.54 7.56
C SER A 243 9.45 -9.71 7.04
N ARG A 244 10.28 -10.31 7.89
CA ARG A 244 11.07 -11.49 7.55
C ARG A 244 10.20 -12.74 7.49
N THR A 245 9.30 -12.92 8.47
CA THR A 245 8.47 -14.13 8.59
C THR A 245 7.45 -14.26 7.45
N ILE A 246 6.82 -13.16 7.00
CA ILE A 246 5.87 -13.20 5.87
C ILE A 246 6.53 -13.55 4.52
N ARG A 247 7.87 -13.57 4.47
CA ARG A 247 8.68 -13.93 3.30
C ARG A 247 9.34 -15.30 3.42
N ARG A 248 9.28 -15.97 4.57
CA ARG A 248 9.80 -17.33 4.74
C ARG A 248 9.05 -18.30 3.83
N GLY A 249 9.79 -19.14 3.11
CA GLY A 249 9.21 -20.13 2.19
C GLY A 249 8.91 -19.62 0.77
N ARG A 250 9.24 -18.36 0.45
CA ARG A 250 9.29 -17.92 -0.94
C ARG A 250 10.54 -18.46 -1.61
N SER A 251 10.36 -19.22 -2.69
CA SER A 251 11.46 -19.48 -3.62
C SER A 251 11.80 -18.15 -4.32
N ALA A 252 13.07 -17.76 -4.26
CA ALA A 252 13.61 -16.59 -4.96
C ALA A 252 13.65 -16.80 -6.47
#